data_AF-A0A950MR95-F1
#
_entry.id   AF-A0A950MR95-F1
#
_cell.length_a   1.000
_cell.length_b   1.000
_cell.length_c   1.000
_cell.angle_alpha   90.00
_cell.angle_beta   90.00
_cell.angle_gamma   90.00
#
_symmetry.space_group_name_H-M   'P 1'
#
loop_
_entity.id
_entity.type
_entity.pdbx_description
1 polymer ?
#
loop_
_entity_poly.entity_id
_entity_poly.type
_entity_poly.pdbx_seq_one_letter_code
_entity_poly.pdbx_strand_id
1 'polypeptide(L)'
;MIGGSSVSQSLMKVLQNRRWQCCTRPFVHYIARDVFVPQFYAELDAAFGELLNRGLSEQHDPTRFSRNIRNYDAYSILFDWNMPEPFRLFISREWHDMLAQLADIPATGDVTGGFHHHRPGSNSGQIHNDLNPGWFVDAQDPHNVNLSRNDLCDYSSGQVYGTGIRVHESVRGLAVLIFLHNSMWREHDGGETGLYNSSAQAIDLPSKAIPPVSNTLLIFECTPKSYHSFLQNRNGARNSMIMWLHRPKSDVIQRWGRDAIVGWDHETKGQPR
;
A
#
# COMPACT_ATOMS: atom_id res chain seq x y z
N MET A 1 -10.48 29.52 -16.25
CA MET A 1 -11.17 28.72 -17.28
C MET A 1 -10.83 27.27 -17.02
N ILE A 2 -11.81 26.52 -16.54
CA ILE A 2 -11.68 25.12 -16.12
C ILE A 2 -12.17 24.29 -17.32
N GLY A 3 -11.27 23.59 -17.97
CA GLY A 3 -11.56 22.80 -19.16
C GLY A 3 -10.62 21.61 -19.20
N GLY A 4 -11.18 20.43 -18.93
CA GLY A 4 -10.45 19.17 -18.90
C GLY A 4 -11.20 18.12 -18.11
N SER A 5 -12.42 17.79 -18.56
CA SER A 5 -13.08 16.55 -18.14
C SER A 5 -12.23 15.39 -18.66
N SER A 6 -11.29 14.94 -17.83
CA SER A 6 -10.55 13.71 -18.04
C SER A 6 -11.55 12.58 -17.90
N VAL A 7 -11.86 11.90 -19.01
CA VAL A 7 -12.65 10.68 -18.98
C VAL A 7 -11.94 9.71 -18.05
N SER A 8 -12.46 9.53 -16.84
CA SER A 8 -12.04 8.43 -15.96
C SER A 8 -12.10 7.17 -16.80
N GLN A 9 -10.94 6.57 -17.09
CA GLN A 9 -10.89 5.34 -17.84
C GLN A 9 -11.65 4.30 -17.01
N SER A 10 -12.78 3.83 -17.52
CA SER A 10 -13.58 2.81 -16.84
C SER A 10 -12.69 1.64 -16.42
N LEU A 11 -12.75 1.26 -15.14
CA LEU A 11 -11.99 0.14 -14.56
C LEU A 11 -12.06 -1.12 -15.44
N MET A 12 -13.22 -1.38 -16.05
CA MET A 12 -13.45 -2.53 -16.93
C MET A 12 -12.62 -2.54 -18.21
N LYS A 13 -12.15 -1.37 -18.67
CA LYS A 13 -11.32 -1.21 -19.86
C LYS A 13 -9.83 -1.42 -19.57
N VAL A 14 -9.40 -1.17 -18.35
CA VAL A 14 -7.98 -1.26 -17.96
C VAL A 14 -7.61 -2.61 -17.38
N LEU A 15 -8.57 -3.38 -16.85
CA LEU A 15 -8.32 -4.73 -16.34
C LEU A 15 -8.24 -5.77 -17.47
N GLN A 16 -7.12 -6.50 -17.53
CA GLN A 16 -6.94 -7.66 -18.41
C GLN A 16 -7.37 -8.94 -17.70
N ASN A 17 -6.75 -9.26 -16.56
CA ASN A 17 -7.03 -10.49 -15.84
C ASN A 17 -8.16 -10.33 -14.83
N ARG A 18 -9.25 -11.08 -15.05
CA ARG A 18 -10.43 -11.13 -14.16
C ARG A 18 -10.49 -12.40 -13.31
N ARG A 19 -9.46 -13.26 -13.37
CA ARG A 19 -9.35 -14.50 -12.61
C ARG A 19 -8.20 -14.38 -11.62
N TRP A 20 -8.54 -13.98 -10.40
CA TRP A 20 -7.57 -13.81 -9.34
C TRP A 20 -7.53 -15.09 -8.51
N GLN A 21 -6.33 -15.62 -8.27
CA GLN A 21 -6.14 -16.84 -7.53
C GLN A 21 -6.30 -16.57 -6.04
N CYS A 22 -7.38 -17.08 -5.44
CA CYS A 22 -7.53 -17.13 -4.00
C CYS A 22 -6.69 -18.27 -3.42
N CYS A 23 -5.84 -17.95 -2.45
CA CYS A 23 -5.00 -18.88 -1.72
C CYS A 23 -5.36 -18.80 -0.23
N THR A 24 -5.43 -19.95 0.45
CA THR A 24 -5.85 -20.00 1.87
C THR A 24 -4.69 -20.16 2.86
N ARG A 25 -3.48 -20.43 2.37
CA ARG A 25 -2.27 -20.62 3.19
C ARG A 25 -1.13 -19.72 2.74
N PRO A 26 -0.39 -19.05 3.65
CA PRO A 26 -0.47 -19.17 5.12
C PRO A 26 -1.71 -18.49 5.75
N PHE A 27 -2.33 -17.58 5.02
CA PHE A 27 -3.64 -16.97 5.31
C PHE A 27 -4.33 -16.66 3.98
N VAL A 28 -5.58 -16.18 4.03
CA VAL A 28 -6.33 -15.80 2.82
C VAL A 28 -5.66 -14.63 2.11
N HIS A 29 -5.28 -14.85 0.87
CA HIS A 29 -4.69 -13.82 0.00
C HIS A 29 -5.03 -14.11 -1.47
N TYR A 30 -5.03 -13.06 -2.27
CA TYR A 30 -5.30 -13.11 -3.70
C TYR A 30 -4.05 -12.73 -4.49
N ILE A 31 -3.79 -13.44 -5.58
CA ILE A 31 -2.71 -13.14 -6.51
C ILE A 31 -3.27 -13.08 -7.92
N ALA A 32 -2.87 -12.07 -8.68
CA ALA A 32 -3.16 -11.99 -10.10
C ALA A 32 -1.94 -11.47 -10.85
N ARG A 33 -1.65 -12.07 -12.01
CA ARG A 33 -0.65 -11.57 -12.98
C ARG A 33 -1.37 -10.96 -14.16
N ASP A 34 -0.68 -10.07 -14.85
CA ASP A 34 -1.21 -9.34 -16.01
C ASP A 34 -2.54 -8.66 -15.66
N VAL A 35 -2.54 -7.97 -14.51
CA VAL A 35 -3.73 -7.35 -13.92
C VAL A 35 -4.30 -6.32 -14.88
N PHE A 36 -3.42 -5.49 -15.42
CA PHE A 36 -3.75 -4.44 -16.37
C PHE A 36 -3.45 -4.86 -17.81
N VAL A 37 -4.26 -4.36 -18.75
CA VAL A 37 -3.98 -4.49 -20.19
C VAL A 37 -2.61 -3.86 -20.52
N PRO A 38 -1.88 -4.36 -21.55
CA PRO A 38 -0.49 -3.96 -21.77
C PRO A 38 -0.34 -2.46 -22.02
N GLN A 39 -1.31 -1.84 -22.68
CA GLN A 39 -1.33 -0.40 -22.94
C GLN A 39 -1.37 0.41 -21.64
N PHE A 40 -2.35 0.13 -20.76
CA PHE A 40 -2.48 0.85 -19.49
C PHE A 40 -1.32 0.54 -18.55
N TYR A 41 -0.81 -0.70 -18.54
CA TYR A 41 0.37 -1.02 -17.77
C TYR A 41 1.60 -0.22 -18.24
N ALA A 42 1.78 -0.01 -19.56
CA ALA A 42 2.87 0.81 -20.08
C ALA A 42 2.75 2.28 -19.62
N GLU A 43 1.54 2.82 -19.54
CA GLU A 43 1.28 4.17 -18.99
C GLU A 43 1.65 4.24 -17.49
N LEU A 44 1.29 3.24 -16.69
CA LEU A 44 1.69 3.12 -15.28
C LEU A 44 3.22 3.01 -15.12
N ASP A 45 3.86 2.19 -15.94
CA ASP A 45 5.29 1.94 -15.90
C ASP A 45 6.08 3.22 -16.25
N ALA A 46 5.66 3.92 -17.30
CA ALA A 46 6.24 5.20 -17.70
C ALA A 46 6.07 6.26 -16.61
N ALA A 47 4.86 6.41 -16.04
CA ALA A 47 4.61 7.36 -14.96
C ALA A 47 5.46 7.07 -13.71
N PHE A 48 5.71 5.80 -13.40
CA PHE A 48 6.57 5.44 -12.28
C PHE A 48 8.04 5.72 -12.59
N GLY A 49 8.48 5.41 -13.81
CA GLY A 49 9.81 5.77 -14.30
C GLY A 49 10.06 7.28 -14.21
N GLU A 50 9.08 8.10 -14.57
CA GLU A 50 9.14 9.56 -14.38
C GLU A 50 9.28 9.97 -12.91
N LEU A 51 8.51 9.37 -11.99
CA LEU A 51 8.68 9.62 -10.55
C LEU A 51 10.09 9.24 -10.07
N LEU A 52 10.59 8.09 -10.48
CA LEU A 52 11.92 7.60 -10.10
C LEU A 52 13.04 8.50 -10.67
N ASN A 53 12.87 9.00 -11.89
CA ASN A 53 13.81 9.91 -12.57
C ASN A 53 13.93 11.28 -11.90
N ARG A 54 12.99 11.67 -11.04
CA ARG A 54 13.13 12.86 -10.17
C ARG A 54 14.22 12.67 -9.11
N GLY A 55 14.67 11.44 -8.90
CA GLY A 55 15.72 11.07 -7.98
C GLY A 55 15.20 10.67 -6.61
N LEU A 56 16.14 10.29 -5.75
CA LEU A 56 15.90 9.83 -4.39
C LEU A 56 16.32 10.91 -3.40
N SER A 57 15.59 11.04 -2.30
CA SER A 57 15.87 11.99 -1.23
C SER A 57 16.10 11.27 0.09
N GLU A 58 17.20 11.58 0.77
CA GLU A 58 17.44 11.11 2.15
C GLU A 58 16.61 11.88 3.19
N GLN A 59 15.96 12.96 2.77
CA GLN A 59 15.06 13.76 3.60
C GLN A 59 13.64 13.68 3.06
N HIS A 60 12.66 14.04 3.89
CA HIS A 60 11.28 14.15 3.45
C HIS A 60 11.14 15.17 2.30
N ASP A 61 10.64 14.72 1.16
CA ASP A 61 10.38 15.50 -0.04
C ASP A 61 9.10 14.94 -0.69
N PRO A 62 8.00 15.69 -0.74
CA PRO A 62 6.73 15.18 -1.26
C PRO A 62 6.75 14.94 -2.77
N THR A 63 7.77 15.41 -3.49
CA THR A 63 7.83 15.32 -4.97
C THR A 63 8.70 14.17 -5.47
N ARG A 64 9.44 13.51 -4.56
CA ARG A 64 10.42 12.46 -4.83
C ARG A 64 10.23 11.27 -3.89
N PHE A 65 10.88 10.17 -4.22
CA PHE A 65 11.00 9.04 -3.30
C PHE A 65 11.92 9.41 -2.14
N SER A 66 11.39 9.40 -0.92
CA SER A 66 12.10 9.84 0.29
C SER A 66 12.34 8.73 1.30
N ARG A 67 13.45 8.82 2.04
CA ARG A 67 13.74 7.96 3.20
C ARG A 67 12.93 8.41 4.42
N ASN A 68 11.63 8.15 4.41
CA ASN A 68 10.66 8.64 5.39
C ASN A 68 10.05 7.54 6.28
N ILE A 69 10.42 6.27 6.09
CA ILE A 69 9.94 5.15 6.90
C ILE A 69 11.07 4.70 7.83
N ARG A 70 10.89 4.91 9.13
CA ARG A 70 11.88 4.54 10.14
C ARG A 70 12.08 3.02 10.15
N ASN A 71 13.34 2.58 10.24
CA ASN A 71 13.74 1.17 10.30
C ASN A 71 13.29 0.32 9.10
N TYR A 72 12.88 0.94 7.99
CA TYR A 72 12.46 0.25 6.78
C TYR A 72 13.36 0.65 5.63
N ASP A 73 13.94 -0.35 4.95
CA ASP A 73 14.94 -0.12 3.92
C ASP A 73 14.34 0.17 2.55
N ALA A 74 13.52 1.22 2.49
CA ALA A 74 12.82 1.68 1.30
C ALA A 74 12.80 3.21 1.23
N TYR A 75 12.68 3.73 0.02
CA TYR A 75 12.21 5.08 -0.22
C TYR A 75 10.71 5.02 -0.54
N SER A 76 9.95 6.02 -0.10
CA SER A 76 8.53 6.10 -0.44
C SER A 76 8.11 7.48 -0.87
N ILE A 77 7.02 7.53 -1.64
CA ILE A 77 6.25 8.72 -1.94
C ILE A 77 4.78 8.37 -1.71
N LEU A 78 4.07 9.19 -0.93
CA LEU A 78 2.67 8.96 -0.60
C LEU A 78 1.77 9.39 -1.74
N PHE A 79 0.59 8.79 -1.83
CA PHE A 79 -0.46 9.28 -2.72
C PHE A 79 -0.90 10.68 -2.33
N ASP A 80 -1.21 11.48 -3.36
CA ASP A 80 -1.94 12.73 -3.24
C ASP A 80 -2.93 12.88 -4.41
N TRP A 81 -3.74 13.93 -4.39
CA TRP A 81 -4.71 14.21 -5.46
C TRP A 81 -4.08 14.78 -6.74
N ASN A 82 -2.81 15.18 -6.68
CA ASN A 82 -2.04 15.76 -7.78
C ASN A 82 -1.21 14.70 -8.53
N MET A 83 -1.34 13.42 -8.18
CA MET A 83 -0.63 12.34 -8.83
C MET A 83 -0.92 12.31 -10.35
N PRO A 84 0.07 11.87 -11.16
CA PRO A 84 -0.10 11.61 -12.59
C PRO A 84 -1.35 10.78 -12.88
N GLU A 85 -1.96 11.05 -14.04
CA GLU A 85 -3.27 10.49 -14.41
C GLU A 85 -3.37 8.96 -14.30
N PRO A 86 -2.38 8.16 -14.77
CA PRO A 86 -2.46 6.69 -14.65
C PRO A 86 -2.60 6.19 -13.21
N PHE A 87 -2.03 6.92 -12.24
CA PHE A 87 -2.11 6.56 -10.82
C PHE A 87 -3.44 6.93 -10.16
N ARG A 88 -4.26 7.77 -10.79
CA ARG A 88 -5.58 8.16 -10.26
C ARG A 88 -6.51 6.97 -10.13
N LEU A 89 -6.28 5.89 -10.89
CA LEU A 89 -6.97 4.63 -10.70
C LEU A 89 -6.90 4.15 -9.23
N PHE A 90 -5.74 4.24 -8.59
CA PHE A 90 -5.52 3.71 -7.24
C PHE A 90 -6.23 4.52 -6.14
N ILE A 91 -6.67 5.73 -6.47
CA ILE A 91 -7.48 6.60 -5.61
C ILE A 91 -8.88 6.84 -6.20
N SER A 92 -9.33 5.95 -7.10
CA SER A 92 -10.69 5.99 -7.64
C SER A 92 -11.65 5.21 -6.76
N ARG A 93 -12.93 5.61 -6.78
CA ARG A 93 -13.97 4.92 -6.02
C ARG A 93 -14.24 3.53 -6.60
N GLU A 94 -14.19 3.37 -7.90
CA GLU A 94 -14.42 2.11 -8.60
C GLU A 94 -13.36 1.06 -8.23
N TRP A 95 -12.08 1.46 -8.16
CA TRP A 95 -11.00 0.58 -7.71
C TRP A 95 -11.19 0.18 -6.25
N HIS A 96 -11.49 1.15 -5.37
CA HIS A 96 -11.79 0.91 -3.97
C HIS A 96 -12.93 -0.10 -3.78
N ASP A 97 -14.08 0.14 -4.41
CA ASP A 97 -15.29 -0.66 -4.21
C ASP A 97 -15.12 -2.08 -4.76
N MET A 98 -14.45 -2.25 -5.89
CA MET A 98 -14.11 -3.59 -6.39
C MET A 98 -13.26 -4.36 -5.39
N LEU A 99 -12.21 -3.74 -4.82
CA LEU A 99 -11.34 -4.39 -3.84
C LEU A 99 -12.08 -4.72 -2.54
N ALA A 100 -12.90 -3.80 -2.04
CA ALA A 100 -13.70 -4.02 -0.83
C ALA A 100 -14.71 -5.17 -1.02
N GLN A 101 -15.38 -5.24 -2.18
CA GLN A 101 -16.30 -6.32 -2.52
C GLN A 101 -15.60 -7.66 -2.68
N LEU A 102 -14.43 -7.69 -3.33
CA LEU A 102 -13.65 -8.92 -3.48
C LEU A 102 -13.25 -9.50 -2.12
N ALA A 103 -12.82 -8.64 -1.20
CA ALA A 103 -12.33 -9.05 0.11
C ALA A 103 -13.44 -9.22 1.16
N ASP A 104 -14.70 -8.90 0.82
CA ASP A 104 -15.85 -8.91 1.71
C ASP A 104 -15.58 -8.15 3.04
N ILE A 105 -15.03 -6.93 2.90
CA ILE A 105 -14.76 -6.07 4.06
C ILE A 105 -15.75 -4.87 4.09
N PRO A 106 -16.20 -4.44 5.28
CA PRO A 106 -16.96 -3.21 5.44
C PRO A 106 -16.01 -2.02 5.36
N ALA A 107 -15.57 -1.65 4.16
CA ALA A 107 -14.62 -0.56 3.97
C ALA A 107 -15.26 0.81 4.27
N THR A 108 -14.52 1.72 4.91
CA THR A 108 -15.00 3.08 5.25
C THR A 108 -14.97 4.06 4.08
N GLY A 109 -14.28 3.71 2.99
CA GLY A 109 -13.90 4.68 1.94
C GLY A 109 -12.54 5.33 2.20
N ASP A 110 -11.96 5.16 3.40
CA ASP A 110 -10.66 5.74 3.73
C ASP A 110 -9.52 4.94 3.10
N VAL A 111 -8.61 5.67 2.45
CA VAL A 111 -7.48 5.10 1.72
C VAL A 111 -6.19 5.77 2.18
N THR A 112 -5.16 4.96 2.41
CA THR A 112 -3.79 5.45 2.43
C THR A 112 -2.94 4.58 1.51
N GLY A 113 -1.85 5.12 1.01
CA GLY A 113 -1.00 4.39 0.10
C GLY A 113 0.09 5.27 -0.48
N GLY A 114 0.89 4.64 -1.33
CA GLY A 114 2.04 5.26 -1.94
C GLY A 114 2.80 4.30 -2.82
N PHE A 115 3.96 4.75 -3.25
CA PHE A 115 4.90 3.96 -4.00
C PHE A 115 6.12 3.72 -3.15
N HIS A 116 6.64 2.49 -3.19
CA HIS A 116 7.87 2.10 -2.53
C HIS A 116 8.93 1.75 -3.57
N HIS A 117 10.15 2.22 -3.34
CA HIS A 117 11.35 1.89 -4.08
C HIS A 117 12.40 1.32 -3.14
N HIS A 118 12.73 0.04 -3.31
CA HIS A 118 13.86 -0.62 -2.66
C HIS A 118 15.01 -0.68 -3.65
N ARG A 119 16.18 -0.17 -3.26
CA ARG A 119 17.40 -0.26 -4.07
C ARG A 119 17.91 -1.70 -4.07
N PRO A 120 18.71 -2.13 -5.07
CA PRO A 120 19.44 -3.39 -4.95
C PRO A 120 20.24 -3.43 -3.65
N GLY A 121 20.18 -4.53 -2.92
CA GLY A 121 20.83 -4.69 -1.62
C GLY A 121 20.04 -4.18 -0.41
N SER A 122 18.79 -3.73 -0.58
CA SER A 122 17.93 -3.35 0.55
C SER A 122 17.70 -4.55 1.47
N ASN A 123 17.73 -4.29 2.78
CA ASN A 123 17.53 -5.28 3.82
C ASN A 123 16.07 -5.74 3.91
N SER A 124 15.86 -6.97 4.38
CA SER A 124 14.52 -7.46 4.71
C SER A 124 13.84 -6.54 5.74
N GLY A 125 12.52 -6.42 5.61
CA GLY A 125 11.69 -5.75 6.61
C GLY A 125 11.47 -6.59 7.85
N GLN A 126 10.77 -6.03 8.84
CA GLN A 126 10.28 -6.78 9.99
C GLN A 126 9.00 -7.56 9.64
N ILE A 127 8.80 -8.74 10.22
CA ILE A 127 7.54 -9.48 10.08
C ILE A 127 6.44 -8.75 10.85
N HIS A 128 5.38 -8.34 10.16
CA HIS A 128 4.25 -7.59 10.70
C HIS A 128 2.94 -8.01 10.02
N ASN A 129 1.78 -7.57 10.53
CA ASN A 129 0.46 -8.02 10.04
C ASN A 129 -0.42 -6.91 9.45
N ASP A 130 0.06 -5.66 9.46
CA ASP A 130 -0.64 -4.47 8.96
C ASP A 130 -2.00 -4.17 9.63
N LEU A 131 -2.32 -4.78 10.77
CA LEU A 131 -3.56 -4.48 11.52
C LEU A 131 -3.35 -3.25 12.42
N ASN A 132 -3.07 -2.10 11.80
CA ASN A 132 -2.75 -0.84 12.47
C ASN A 132 -3.90 0.17 12.37
N PRO A 133 -4.03 1.09 13.36
CA PRO A 133 -4.97 2.20 13.26
C PRO A 133 -4.46 3.24 12.26
N GLY A 134 -5.37 4.05 11.71
CA GLY A 134 -5.07 5.17 10.83
C GLY A 134 -6.06 6.30 11.07
N TRP A 135 -5.59 7.54 11.01
CA TRP A 135 -6.41 8.72 11.26
C TRP A 135 -6.68 9.50 9.98
N PHE A 136 -7.93 9.93 9.81
CA PHE A 136 -8.43 10.59 8.62
C PHE A 136 -9.18 11.84 9.01
N VAL A 137 -9.06 12.88 8.18
CA VAL A 137 -9.99 14.02 8.23
C VAL A 137 -11.34 13.54 7.74
N ASP A 138 -12.42 14.00 8.37
CA ASP A 138 -13.78 13.63 7.93
C ASP A 138 -13.98 13.96 6.44
N ALA A 139 -14.43 12.96 5.68
CA ALA A 139 -14.68 13.10 4.25
C ALA A 139 -15.70 14.19 3.97
N GLN A 140 -15.43 15.02 2.97
CA GLN A 140 -16.38 16.05 2.51
C GLN A 140 -17.44 15.48 1.55
N ASP A 141 -17.10 14.41 0.82
CA ASP A 141 -17.98 13.76 -0.15
C ASP A 141 -17.91 12.23 0.00
N PRO A 142 -19.02 11.58 0.42
CA PRO A 142 -19.07 10.13 0.61
C PRO A 142 -19.06 9.33 -0.71
N HIS A 143 -19.16 9.98 -1.87
CA HIS A 143 -19.08 9.31 -3.17
C HIS A 143 -17.64 9.17 -3.68
N ASN A 144 -16.69 9.88 -3.07
CA ASN A 144 -15.27 9.77 -3.36
C ASN A 144 -14.56 8.90 -2.30
N VAL A 145 -13.32 8.48 -2.58
CA VAL A 145 -12.45 7.91 -1.55
C VAL A 145 -11.94 9.03 -0.65
N ASN A 146 -11.73 8.74 0.63
CA ASN A 146 -11.13 9.65 1.58
C ASN A 146 -9.64 9.36 1.73
N LEU A 147 -8.82 10.03 0.91
CA LEU A 147 -7.37 9.85 0.93
C LEU A 147 -6.77 10.49 2.19
N SER A 148 -5.83 9.80 2.85
CA SER A 148 -5.12 10.34 4.02
C SER A 148 -4.45 11.69 3.74
N ARG A 149 -4.69 12.69 4.60
CA ARG A 149 -4.19 14.06 4.47
C ARG A 149 -3.14 14.37 5.55
N ASN A 150 -1.91 13.93 5.34
CA ASN A 150 -0.80 14.14 6.28
C ASN A 150 -0.42 15.63 6.46
N ASP A 151 -0.87 16.49 5.56
CA ASP A 151 -0.77 17.95 5.68
C ASP A 151 -1.76 18.55 6.70
N LEU A 152 -2.83 17.82 7.04
CA LEU A 152 -3.90 18.25 7.96
C LEU A 152 -3.97 17.41 9.25
N CYS A 153 -3.63 16.13 9.16
CA CYS A 153 -3.66 15.18 10.27
C CYS A 153 -2.57 14.12 10.10
N ASP A 154 -1.74 13.93 11.12
CA ASP A 154 -0.75 12.86 11.16
C ASP A 154 -1.45 11.49 11.17
N TYR A 155 -1.23 10.70 10.11
CA TYR A 155 -1.90 9.43 9.91
C TYR A 155 -1.63 8.39 11.01
N SER A 156 -0.57 8.54 11.81
CA SER A 156 -0.16 7.55 12.83
C SER A 156 -0.55 7.93 14.27
N SER A 157 -0.90 9.19 14.51
CA SER A 157 -1.18 9.70 15.86
C SER A 157 -2.51 10.46 15.96
N GLY A 158 -3.10 10.85 14.83
CA GLY A 158 -4.28 11.70 14.82
C GLY A 158 -4.00 13.17 15.16
N GLN A 159 -2.74 13.58 15.31
CA GLN A 159 -2.38 14.96 15.57
C GLN A 159 -2.85 15.86 14.43
N VAL A 160 -3.66 16.87 14.73
CA VAL A 160 -4.19 17.83 13.74
C VAL A 160 -3.30 19.06 13.58
N TYR A 161 -3.23 19.57 12.36
CA TYR A 161 -2.47 20.76 11.98
C TYR A 161 -3.41 21.89 11.52
N GLY A 162 -4.23 22.39 12.44
CA GLY A 162 -5.17 23.47 12.17
C GLY A 162 -6.32 23.53 13.17
N THR A 163 -7.18 24.54 13.03
CA THR A 163 -8.38 24.71 13.87
C THR A 163 -9.62 24.17 13.16
N GLY A 164 -10.54 23.59 13.92
CA GLY A 164 -11.82 23.08 13.38
C GLY A 164 -11.72 21.81 12.52
N ILE A 165 -10.53 21.21 12.39
CA ILE A 165 -10.33 19.94 11.68
C ILE A 165 -10.89 18.82 12.56
N ARG A 166 -11.90 18.11 12.05
CA ARG A 166 -12.41 16.88 12.66
C ARG A 166 -11.72 15.68 12.04
N VAL A 167 -11.32 14.75 12.90
CA VAL A 167 -10.66 13.51 12.51
C VAL A 167 -11.35 12.33 13.15
N HIS A 168 -11.29 11.19 12.47
CA HIS A 168 -11.74 9.91 12.99
C HIS A 168 -10.64 8.85 12.83
N GLU A 169 -10.74 7.81 13.64
CA GLU A 169 -9.82 6.68 13.63
C GLU A 169 -10.49 5.50 12.90
N SER A 170 -9.82 4.98 11.88
CA SER A 170 -10.16 3.77 11.16
C SER A 170 -9.02 2.74 11.31
N VAL A 171 -9.23 1.49 10.93
CA VAL A 171 -8.19 0.44 11.03
C VAL A 171 -7.94 -0.13 9.65
N ARG A 172 -6.67 -0.36 9.29
CA ARG A 172 -6.32 -1.04 8.04
C ARG A 172 -7.06 -2.38 7.96
N GLY A 173 -7.80 -2.58 6.88
CA GLY A 173 -8.63 -3.76 6.64
C GLY A 173 -8.14 -4.62 5.48
N LEU A 174 -7.50 -4.02 4.48
CA LEU A 174 -6.99 -4.71 3.31
C LEU A 174 -5.66 -4.08 2.90
N ALA A 175 -4.63 -4.91 2.73
CA ALA A 175 -3.38 -4.50 2.11
C ALA A 175 -3.38 -4.93 0.64
N VAL A 176 -2.93 -4.02 -0.23
CA VAL A 176 -2.88 -4.22 -1.69
C VAL A 176 -1.50 -3.81 -2.16
N LEU A 177 -0.81 -4.71 -2.85
CA LEU A 177 0.48 -4.47 -3.47
C LEU A 177 0.36 -4.73 -4.96
N ILE A 178 0.84 -3.78 -5.77
CA ILE A 178 1.06 -4.00 -7.20
C ILE A 178 2.53 -3.80 -7.48
N PHE A 179 3.17 -4.81 -8.03
CA PHE A 179 4.55 -4.71 -8.50
C PHE A 179 4.54 -4.05 -9.88
N LEU A 180 5.28 -2.97 -10.04
CA LEU A 180 5.40 -2.25 -11.31
C LEU A 180 6.82 -1.67 -11.45
N HIS A 181 7.25 -1.43 -12.69
CA HIS A 181 8.58 -0.90 -12.99
C HIS A 181 9.74 -1.72 -12.39
N ASN A 182 9.56 -3.04 -12.30
CA ASN A 182 10.63 -3.99 -11.93
C ASN A 182 11.33 -4.53 -13.17
N SER A 183 12.63 -4.75 -13.06
CA SER A 183 13.38 -5.56 -14.02
C SER A 183 12.83 -6.99 -14.09
N MET A 184 13.21 -7.73 -15.14
CA MET A 184 12.90 -9.16 -15.22
C MET A 184 13.45 -9.89 -13.99
N TRP A 185 12.55 -10.35 -13.12
CA TRP A 185 12.89 -11.09 -11.91
C TRP A 185 13.16 -12.57 -12.22
N ARG A 186 14.14 -13.14 -11.53
CA ARG A 186 14.48 -14.57 -11.54
C ARG A 186 14.50 -15.12 -10.13
N GLU A 187 14.32 -16.43 -10.04
CA GLU A 187 14.46 -17.15 -8.78
C GLU A 187 15.82 -16.81 -8.13
N HIS A 188 15.79 -16.54 -6.82
CA HIS A 188 16.93 -16.11 -6.00
C HIS A 188 17.44 -14.67 -6.20
N ASP A 189 16.80 -13.85 -7.04
CA ASP A 189 17.10 -12.41 -7.11
C ASP A 189 16.73 -11.66 -5.82
N GLY A 190 15.82 -12.24 -5.03
CA GLY A 190 15.26 -11.62 -3.83
C GLY A 190 14.14 -10.63 -4.15
N GLY A 191 13.76 -9.81 -3.16
CA GLY A 191 12.75 -8.77 -3.30
C GLY A 191 11.30 -9.27 -3.24
N GLU A 192 11.09 -10.54 -2.92
CA GLU A 192 9.76 -11.11 -2.77
C GLU A 192 9.04 -10.51 -1.55
N THR A 193 7.71 -10.56 -1.59
CA THR A 193 6.91 -10.43 -0.37
C THR A 193 6.78 -11.80 0.27
N GLY A 194 7.44 -12.00 1.41
CA GLY A 194 7.32 -13.19 2.23
C GLY A 194 6.02 -13.17 3.02
N LEU A 195 5.29 -14.29 3.03
CA LEU A 195 4.09 -14.53 3.83
C LEU A 195 4.37 -15.63 4.87
N TYR A 196 3.97 -15.42 6.12
CA TYR A 196 4.32 -16.25 7.27
C TYR A 196 3.06 -16.72 8.00
N ASN A 197 3.13 -17.88 8.64
CA ASN A 197 2.10 -18.37 9.57
C ASN A 197 2.15 -17.68 10.93
N SER A 198 3.30 -17.10 11.32
CA SER A 198 3.48 -16.41 12.61
C SER A 198 4.58 -15.35 12.55
N SER A 199 4.50 -14.34 13.43
CA SER A 199 5.56 -13.34 13.63
C SER A 199 6.89 -13.90 14.14
N ALA A 200 6.88 -15.08 14.78
CA ALA A 200 8.08 -15.71 15.34
C ALA A 200 8.90 -16.52 14.31
N GLN A 201 8.46 -16.61 13.06
CA GLN A 201 9.23 -17.31 12.03
C GLN A 201 10.52 -16.56 11.68
N ALA A 202 11.53 -17.31 11.24
CA ALA A 202 12.73 -16.72 10.68
C ALA A 202 12.39 -15.95 9.39
N ILE A 203 12.92 -14.73 9.27
CA ILE A 203 12.60 -13.80 8.17
C ILE A 203 12.91 -14.37 6.79
N ASP A 204 13.97 -15.18 6.68
CA ASP A 204 14.45 -15.82 5.46
C ASP A 204 13.73 -17.14 5.13
N LEU A 205 12.80 -17.59 5.99
CA LEU A 205 12.02 -18.82 5.81
C LEU A 205 10.51 -18.52 5.75
N PRO A 206 10.03 -17.75 4.74
CA PRO A 206 8.61 -17.53 4.55
C PRO A 206 7.89 -18.83 4.21
N SER A 207 6.62 -18.92 4.61
CA SER A 207 5.77 -20.06 4.23
C SER A 207 5.37 -19.99 2.76
N LYS A 208 5.36 -18.77 2.20
CA LYS A 208 5.17 -18.51 0.77
C LYS A 208 5.89 -17.21 0.41
N ALA A 209 6.58 -17.17 -0.71
CA ALA A 209 7.22 -15.97 -1.24
C ALA A 209 6.54 -15.55 -2.55
N ILE A 210 6.16 -14.28 -2.67
CA ILE A 210 5.52 -13.74 -3.87
C ILE A 210 6.54 -12.91 -4.65
N PRO A 211 6.93 -13.34 -5.87
CA PRO A 211 7.95 -12.65 -6.62
C PRO A 211 7.46 -11.27 -7.11
N PRO A 212 8.32 -10.24 -7.13
CA PRO A 212 7.98 -8.88 -7.52
C PRO A 212 7.92 -8.70 -9.04
N VAL A 213 7.23 -9.60 -9.74
CA VAL A 213 7.06 -9.54 -11.19
C VAL A 213 6.12 -8.38 -11.53
N SER A 214 6.56 -7.47 -12.39
CA SER A 214 5.75 -6.36 -12.89
C SER A 214 4.35 -6.78 -13.38
N ASN A 215 3.36 -5.92 -13.19
CA ASN A 215 1.93 -6.17 -13.47
C ASN A 215 1.34 -7.34 -12.65
N THR A 216 1.89 -7.60 -11.46
CA THR A 216 1.37 -8.59 -10.51
C THR A 216 0.78 -7.90 -9.30
N LEU A 217 -0.39 -8.37 -8.88
CA LEU A 217 -1.15 -7.93 -7.72
C LEU A 217 -1.07 -8.98 -6.62
N LEU A 218 -0.87 -8.53 -5.39
CA LEU A 218 -1.04 -9.29 -4.16
C LEU A 218 -2.01 -8.52 -3.26
N ILE A 219 -3.04 -9.20 -2.77
CA ILE A 219 -4.03 -8.63 -1.84
C ILE A 219 -4.20 -9.58 -0.66
N PHE A 220 -4.32 -9.04 0.55
CA PHE A 220 -4.74 -9.81 1.72
C PHE A 220 -5.43 -8.93 2.75
N GLU A 221 -6.36 -9.53 3.48
CA GLU A 221 -7.01 -8.86 4.61
C GLU A 221 -5.98 -8.62 5.72
N CYS A 222 -5.98 -7.42 6.28
CA CYS A 222 -5.22 -7.13 7.50
C CYS A 222 -5.93 -7.81 8.67
N THR A 223 -5.28 -8.79 9.28
CA THR A 223 -5.80 -9.59 10.40
C THR A 223 -4.68 -9.79 11.42
N PRO A 224 -4.96 -10.33 12.62
CA PRO A 224 -3.90 -10.65 13.58
C PRO A 224 -2.90 -11.69 13.06
N LYS A 225 -3.21 -12.40 11.95
CA LYS A 225 -2.44 -13.54 11.42
C LYS A 225 -1.87 -13.30 10.02
N SER A 226 -2.10 -12.15 9.39
CA SER A 226 -1.65 -11.83 8.04
C SER A 226 -0.17 -11.40 8.02
N TYR A 227 0.69 -12.22 8.61
CA TYR A 227 2.10 -11.89 8.79
C TYR A 227 2.85 -11.89 7.47
N HIS A 228 3.52 -10.80 7.15
CA HIS A 228 4.29 -10.63 5.93
C HIS A 228 5.50 -9.73 6.15
N SER A 229 6.42 -9.75 5.18
CA SER A 229 7.57 -8.86 5.13
C SER A 229 8.12 -8.75 3.71
N PHE A 230 8.85 -7.67 3.45
CA PHE A 230 9.76 -7.59 2.30
C PHE A 230 10.99 -8.46 2.57
N LEU A 231 11.35 -9.31 1.61
CA LEU A 231 12.62 -10.05 1.63
C LEU A 231 13.69 -9.24 0.90
N GLN A 232 14.92 -9.28 1.41
CA GLN A 232 16.07 -8.62 0.80
C GLN A 232 16.12 -8.89 -0.71
N ASN A 233 16.50 -7.87 -1.49
CA ASN A 233 16.79 -7.99 -2.91
C ASN A 233 18.30 -7.87 -3.16
N ARG A 234 18.82 -8.66 -4.10
CA ARG A 234 20.26 -8.69 -4.41
C ARG A 234 20.58 -8.04 -5.74
N ASN A 235 19.81 -8.39 -6.77
CA ASN A 235 20.21 -8.15 -8.16
C ASN A 235 19.46 -6.98 -8.82
N GLY A 236 18.23 -6.70 -8.40
CA GLY A 236 17.38 -5.66 -8.99
C GLY A 236 16.69 -4.81 -7.94
N ALA A 237 16.36 -3.58 -8.30
CA ALA A 237 15.48 -2.75 -7.49
C ALA A 237 14.10 -3.42 -7.39
N ARG A 238 13.41 -3.21 -6.26
CA ARG A 238 12.04 -3.66 -6.07
C ARG A 238 11.11 -2.45 -5.89
N ASN A 239 10.20 -2.31 -6.83
CA ASN A 239 9.25 -1.23 -6.98
C ASN A 239 7.82 -1.74 -6.81
N SER A 240 6.99 -0.97 -6.10
CA SER A 240 5.56 -1.25 -6.02
C SER A 240 4.73 -0.03 -5.70
N MET A 241 3.47 -0.10 -6.07
CA MET A 241 2.39 0.59 -5.38
C MET A 241 1.97 -0.26 -4.17
N ILE A 242 1.82 0.38 -3.01
CA ILE A 242 1.22 -0.23 -1.81
C ILE A 242 0.09 0.68 -1.34
N MET A 243 -1.07 0.10 -1.05
CA MET A 243 -2.20 0.84 -0.50
C MET A 243 -2.96 0.00 0.51
N TRP A 244 -3.69 0.68 1.39
CA TRP A 244 -4.59 0.07 2.35
C TRP A 244 -5.98 0.67 2.26
N LEU A 245 -6.97 -0.22 2.25
CA LEU A 245 -8.36 0.14 2.53
C LEU A 245 -8.59 -0.01 4.03
N HIS A 246 -9.38 0.89 4.61
CA HIS A 246 -9.68 0.87 6.04
C HIS A 246 -11.10 0.40 6.29
N ARG A 247 -11.33 -0.06 7.52
CA ARG A 247 -12.62 -0.51 8.05
C ARG A 247 -12.89 0.16 9.41
N PRO A 248 -14.15 0.20 9.87
CA PRO A 248 -14.47 0.76 11.17
C PRO A 248 -13.69 0.05 12.30
N LYS A 249 -13.14 0.82 13.23
CA LYS A 249 -12.47 0.26 14.42
C LYS A 249 -13.39 -0.64 15.26
N SER A 250 -14.68 -0.32 15.32
CA SER A 250 -15.68 -1.12 16.02
C SER A 250 -15.80 -2.54 15.47
N ASP A 251 -15.73 -2.70 14.15
CA ASP A 251 -15.78 -4.00 13.48
C ASP A 251 -14.54 -4.84 13.80
N VAL A 252 -13.35 -4.23 13.83
CA VAL A 252 -12.10 -4.92 14.23
C VAL A 252 -12.17 -5.38 15.69
N ILE A 253 -12.64 -4.52 16.59
CA ILE A 253 -12.81 -4.86 18.02
C ILE A 253 -13.80 -6.01 18.17
N GLN A 254 -14.90 -6.00 17.42
CA GLN A 254 -15.89 -7.08 17.46
C GLN A 254 -15.32 -8.42 16.98
N ARG A 255 -14.50 -8.42 15.93
CA ARG A 255 -13.96 -9.66 15.33
C ARG A 255 -12.77 -10.24 16.08
N TRP A 256 -11.86 -9.39 16.57
CA TRP A 256 -10.56 -9.83 17.10
C TRP A 256 -10.20 -9.25 18.47
N GLY A 257 -11.03 -8.37 19.02
CA GLY A 257 -10.73 -7.67 20.27
C GLY A 257 -9.86 -6.43 20.06
N ARG A 258 -9.85 -5.53 21.06
CA ARG A 258 -9.07 -4.28 21.01
C ARG A 258 -7.57 -4.53 20.92
N ASP A 259 -7.08 -5.51 21.67
CA ASP A 259 -5.64 -5.79 21.82
C ASP A 259 -5.03 -6.39 20.56
N ALA A 260 -5.84 -6.76 19.57
CA ALA A 260 -5.38 -7.20 18.26
C ALA A 260 -4.85 -6.05 17.39
N ILE A 261 -5.29 -4.80 17.65
CA ILE A 261 -4.86 -3.63 16.88
C ILE A 261 -3.45 -3.25 17.32
N VAL A 262 -2.50 -3.32 16.39
CA VAL A 262 -1.09 -3.00 16.66
C VAL A 262 -0.91 -1.49 16.57
N GLY A 263 -0.61 -0.85 17.68
CA GLY A 263 -0.30 0.58 17.71
C GLY A 263 0.94 0.90 16.88
N TRP A 264 1.09 2.17 16.51
CA TRP A 264 2.35 2.66 15.97
C TRP A 264 3.34 2.82 17.12
N ASP A 265 4.56 2.29 16.97
CA ASP A 265 5.62 2.46 17.97
C ASP A 265 6.06 3.93 18.01
N HIS A 266 5.40 4.73 18.87
CA HIS A 266 5.70 6.14 19.08
C HIS A 266 6.90 6.36 20.03
N GLU A 267 7.48 5.29 20.58
CA GLU A 267 8.62 5.39 21.49
C GLU A 267 9.89 5.77 20.71
N THR A 268 10.27 7.05 20.89
CA THR A 268 11.48 7.78 20.46
C THR A 268 11.36 8.68 19.22
N LYS A 269 10.39 9.59 19.21
CA LYS A 269 10.64 10.96 18.68
C LYS A 269 11.52 11.70 19.70
N GLY A 270 12.85 11.59 19.65
CA GLY A 270 13.69 12.50 20.45
C GLY A 270 15.11 12.13 20.92
N GLN A 271 15.86 11.21 20.30
CA GLN A 271 17.32 11.23 20.48
C GLN A 271 18.07 10.94 19.17
N PRO A 272 18.98 11.84 18.72
CA PRO A 272 19.92 11.51 17.67
C PRO A 272 20.88 10.43 18.21
N ARG A 273 21.17 9.43 17.39
CA ARG A 273 22.42 8.68 17.50
C ARG A 273 23.40 9.26 16.49
#